data_AF-W1WD17-F1
#
_entry.id   AF-W1WD17-F1
#
_cell.length_a   1.000
_cell.length_b   1.000
_cell.length_c   1.000
_cell.angle_alpha   90.00
_cell.angle_beta   90.00
_cell.angle_gamma   90.00
#
_symmetry.space_group_name_H-M   'P 1'
#
loop_
_entity.id
_entity.type
_entity.pdbx_description
1 polymer ?
#
loop_
_entity_poly.entity_id
_entity_poly.type
_entity_poly.pdbx_seq_one_letter_code
_entity_poly.pdbx_strand_id
1 'polypeptide(L)' 'VLWKLNPYKGRLWIKSYPFPFTTPAYLEAYGALVGLNTPPAKTARVLELGATYGGNIISQAVFNSEATFVG' A
#
# COMPACT_ATOMS: atom_id res chain seq x y z
N VAL A 1 -10.16 -18.09 -6.68
CA VAL A 1 -8.93 -18.91 -6.55
C VAL A 1 -8.02 -18.16 -5.57
N LEU A 2 -7.75 -18.51 -4.32
CA LEU A 2 -7.77 -19.76 -3.56
C LEU A 2 -8.40 -19.50 -2.17
N TRP A 3 -9.35 -20.34 -1.73
CA TRP A 3 -9.65 -20.48 -0.29
C TRP A 3 -10.04 -21.93 -0.03
N LYS A 4 -9.05 -22.77 0.27
CA LYS A 4 -9.29 -24.08 0.90
C LYS A 4 -9.15 -23.86 2.41
N LEU A 5 -10.27 -23.71 3.09
CA LEU A 5 -10.33 -23.58 4.54
C LEU A 5 -9.92 -24.92 5.16
N ASN A 6 -8.80 -24.93 5.87
CA ASN A 6 -8.40 -26.05 6.73
C ASN A 6 -8.87 -25.73 8.17
N PRO A 7 -9.84 -26.48 8.73
CA PRO A 7 -10.48 -26.16 10.00
C PRO A 7 -9.58 -26.36 11.24
N TYR A 8 -8.32 -26.80 11.07
CA TYR A 8 -7.40 -27.11 12.18
C TYR A 8 -6.33 -26.04 12.46
N LYS A 9 -6.31 -24.89 11.75
CA LYS A 9 -5.37 -23.81 12.05
C LYS A 9 -6.01 -22.73 12.93
N GLY A 10 -5.89 -22.89 14.24
CA GLY A 10 -6.12 -21.80 15.20
C GLY A 10 -5.22 -20.60 14.85
N ARG A 11 -5.87 -19.47 14.52
CA ARG A 11 -5.31 -18.21 13.98
C ARG A 11 -4.83 -18.30 12.52
N LEU A 12 -5.67 -17.78 11.64
CA LEU A 12 -5.34 -17.50 10.24
C LEU A 12 -4.42 -16.27 10.19
N TRP A 13 -3.11 -16.47 10.35
CA TRP A 13 -2.12 -15.41 10.15
C TRP A 13 -2.05 -15.05 8.67
N ILE A 14 -2.87 -14.10 8.22
CA ILE A 14 -2.75 -13.53 6.88
C ILE A 14 -1.46 -12.72 6.85
N LYS A 15 -0.49 -13.15 6.04
CA LYS A 15 0.77 -12.43 5.89
C LYS A 15 0.52 -11.20 5.01
N SER A 16 0.81 -10.02 5.55
CA SER A 16 0.72 -8.76 4.82
C SER A 16 2.12 -8.36 4.34
N TYR A 17 2.23 -8.03 3.05
CA TYR A 17 3.49 -7.79 2.36
C TYR A 17 3.51 -6.39 1.74
N PRO A 18 4.71 -5.78 1.60
CA PRO A 18 4.88 -4.57 0.81
C PRO A 18 4.95 -4.89 -0.69
N PHE A 19 4.37 -4.01 -1.51
CA PHE A 19 4.39 -4.10 -2.97
C PHE A 19 5.00 -2.81 -3.57
N PRO A 20 6.28 -2.83 -4.00
CA PRO A 20 7.03 -1.59 -4.31
C PRO A 20 6.43 -0.75 -5.44
N PHE A 21 5.78 -1.38 -6.42
CA PHE A 21 5.14 -0.69 -7.55
C PHE A 21 3.82 0.00 -7.19
N THR A 22 3.34 -0.15 -5.95
CA THR A 22 2.12 0.51 -5.46
C THR A 22 2.41 1.76 -4.63
N THR A 23 3.69 2.11 -4.46
CA THR A 23 4.09 3.27 -3.64
C THR A 23 3.74 4.59 -4.34
N PRO A 24 3.34 5.65 -3.59
CA PRO A 24 3.13 6.99 -4.14
C PRO A 24 4.33 7.50 -4.92
N ALA A 25 5.56 7.24 -4.47
CA ALA A 25 6.76 7.66 -5.19
C ALA A 25 6.90 6.99 -6.57
N TYR A 26 6.58 5.70 -6.66
CA TYR A 26 6.55 5.00 -7.95
C TYR A 26 5.47 5.57 -8.87
N LEU A 27 4.27 5.82 -8.34
CA LEU A 27 3.14 6.37 -9.11
C LEU A 27 3.36 7.83 -9.52
N GLU A 28 4.00 8.64 -8.68
CA GLU A 28 4.42 10.00 -8.98
C GLU A 28 5.39 10.01 -10.16
N ALA A 29 6.45 9.21 -10.07
CA ALA A 29 7.46 9.08 -11.13
C ALA A 29 6.87 8.54 -12.43
N TYR A 30 6.00 7.53 -12.35
CA TYR A 30 5.31 6.98 -13.52
C TYR A 30 4.39 8.02 -14.16
N GLY A 31 3.60 8.74 -13.36
CA GLY A 31 2.74 9.82 -13.84
C GLY A 31 3.52 10.91 -14.55
N ALA A 32 4.64 11.36 -13.97
CA ALA A 32 5.52 12.34 -14.60
C ALA A 32 6.09 11.83 -15.94
N LEU A 33 6.51 10.57 -16.00
CA LEU A 33 7.03 9.95 -17.22
C LEU A 33 6.01 9.93 -18.36
N VAL A 34 4.72 9.73 -18.05
CA VAL A 34 3.63 9.72 -19.04
C VAL A 34 2.95 11.08 -19.23
N GLY A 35 3.53 12.16 -18.68
CA GLY A 35 3.06 13.54 -18.89
C GLY A 35 1.89 13.97 -18.01
N LEU A 36 1.59 13.26 -16.93
CA LEU A 36 0.58 13.64 -15.94
C LEU A 36 1.17 14.58 -14.88
N ASN A 37 0.35 15.52 -14.41
CA ASN A 37 0.63 16.31 -13.22
C ASN A 37 0.13 15.58 -11.98
N THR A 38 1.02 14.87 -11.28
CA THR A 38 0.69 14.08 -10.09
C THR A 38 0.95 14.87 -8.80
N PRO A 39 0.18 14.62 -7.72
CA PRO A 39 0.50 15.16 -6.41
C PRO A 39 1.86 14.62 -5.91
N PRO A 40 2.67 15.42 -5.18
CA PRO A 40 3.91 14.95 -4.60
C PRO A 40 3.67 13.81 -3.60
N ALA A 41 4.42 12.72 -3.70
CA ALA A 41 4.29 11.56 -2.81
C ALA A 41 4.45 11.95 -1.33
N LYS A 42 5.36 12.90 -1.05
CA LYS A 42 5.70 13.36 0.31
C LYS A 42 4.52 13.97 1.07
N THR A 43 3.52 14.51 0.37
CA THR A 43 2.34 15.18 0.94
C THR A 43 1.03 14.56 0.47
N ALA A 44 1.09 13.37 -0.14
CA ALA A 44 -0.08 12.74 -0.75
C ALA A 44 -1.09 12.27 0.29
N ARG A 45 -2.35 12.13 -0.15
CA ARG A 45 -3.41 11.42 0.59
C ARG A 45 -3.65 10.09 -0.10
N VAL A 46 -3.32 8.99 0.57
CA VAL A 46 -3.28 7.64 0.01
C VAL A 46 -4.41 6.81 0.61
N LEU A 47 -5.16 6.10 -0.24
CA LEU A 47 -6.18 5.13 0.16
C LEU A 47 -5.79 3.75 -0.39
N GLU A 48 -5.66 2.75 0.47
CA GLU A 48 -5.49 1.35 0.08
C GLU A 48 -6.78 0.56 0.33
N LEU A 49 -7.43 0.06 -0.74
CA LEU A 49 -8.58 -0.82 -0.60
C LEU A 49 -8.12 -2.25 -0.31
N GLY A 50 -8.52 -2.79 0.85
CA GLY A 50 -8.09 -4.12 1.28
C GLY A 50 -6.72 -4.12 1.95
N ALA A 51 -6.37 -3.07 2.70
CA ALA A 51 -5.06 -2.92 3.35
C ALA A 51 -4.72 -4.06 4.32
N THR A 52 -5.73 -4.80 4.80
CA THR A 52 -5.56 -5.96 5.70
C THR A 52 -4.82 -5.53 6.98
N TYR A 53 -3.57 -5.97 7.18
CA TYR A 53 -2.72 -5.56 8.32
C TYR A 53 -1.80 -4.37 7.99
N GLY A 54 -2.01 -3.69 6.87
CA GLY A 54 -1.29 -2.48 6.46
C GLY A 54 0.15 -2.72 6.01
N GLY A 55 0.55 -3.96 5.73
CA GLY A 55 1.93 -4.31 5.34
C GLY A 55 2.40 -3.65 4.06
N ASN A 56 1.49 -3.10 3.26
CA ASN A 56 1.83 -2.29 2.11
C ASN A 56 2.01 -0.80 2.45
N ILE A 57 1.11 -0.20 3.23
CA ILE A 57 1.11 1.26 3.50
C ILE A 57 1.87 1.71 4.76
N ILE A 58 2.08 0.85 5.77
CA ILE A 58 2.70 1.27 7.04
C ILE A 58 4.14 1.75 6.85
N SER A 59 4.95 1.02 6.09
CA SER A 59 6.33 1.45 5.81
C SER A 59 6.36 2.78 5.06
N GLN A 60 5.43 2.98 4.14
CA GLN A 60 5.31 4.21 3.36
C GLN A 60 4.94 5.39 4.26
N ALA A 61 4.02 5.21 5.22
CA ALA A 61 3.66 6.24 6.20
C ALA A 61 4.83 6.61 7.12
N VAL A 62 5.64 5.64 7.55
CA VAL A 62 6.84 5.89 8.37
C VAL A 62 7.86 6.77 7.64
N PHE A 63 8.05 6.55 6.34
CA PHE A 63 9.02 7.32 5.56
C PHE A 63 8.47 8.61 4.93
N ASN A 64 7.16 8.84 5.00
CA ASN A 64 6.49 10.03 4.45
C ASN A 64 5.57 10.66 5.51
N SER A 65 6.17 11.25 6.55
CA SER A 65 5.44 11.76 7.73
C SER A 65 4.48 12.92 7.44
N GLU A 66 4.63 13.59 6.30
CA GLU A 66 3.73 14.67 5.85
C GLU A 66 2.56 14.15 4.99
N ALA A 67 2.61 12.90 4.56
CA ALA A 67 1.53 12.24 3.82
C ALA A 67 0.52 11.59 4.77
N THR A 68 -0.72 11.44 4.31
CA THR A 68 -1.79 10.78 5.08
C THR A 68 -2.20 9.48 4.40
N PHE A 69 -2.27 8.38 5.15
CA PHE A 69 -2.63 7.05 4.64
C PHE A 69 -3.91 6.56 5.32
N VAL A 70 -4.82 6.00 4.52
CA VAL A 70 -6.07 5.33 4.94
C VAL A 70 -6.06 3.94 4.30
N GLY A 71 -6.44 2.91 5.06
CA GLY A 71 -6.47 1.51 4.61
C GLY A 71 -7.73 0.79 5.05
#